data_AF-E7GFR3-F1
#
_entry.id   AF-E7GFR3-F1
#
_cell.length_a   1.000
_cell.length_b   1.000
_cell.length_c   1.000
_cell.angle_alpha   90.00
_cell.angle_beta   90.00
_cell.angle_gamma   90.00
#
_symmetry.space_group_name_H-M   'P 1'
#
loop_
_entity.id
_entity.type
_entity.pdbx_description
1 polymer ?
#
loop_
_entity_poly.entity_id
_entity_poly.type
_entity_poly.pdbx_seq_one_letter_code
_entity_poly.pdbx_strand_id
1 'polypeptide(L)'
;MNPIQKAYQHIQMDNQSKKEVLQDILSSHPKPKRINDRYKMITLSCCICIAFICFILFMPKKPNTANPSTQPSKQNQTNTNSELYSLPSEISLEDMKTYPFYIRVHQDDYHQELLTQFLNHIENQEKASLIIVQYTIEGDPILLDVQYQNNKVTIFYDATRDKYGVDSKITKQEFKSLGIYENTLYAYNDLLNQDTINNNQAYYIIDIQQK
;
A
#
# COMPACT_ATOMS: atom_id res chain seq x y z
N MET A 1 -33.01 -6.33 16.10
CA MET A 1 -33.27 -5.03 15.45
C MET A 1 -31.94 -4.55 14.87
N ASN A 2 -31.87 -4.29 13.56
CA ASN A 2 -30.60 -3.95 12.89
C ASN A 2 -30.01 -2.67 13.53
N PRO A 3 -28.72 -2.61 13.88
CA PRO A 3 -28.11 -1.41 14.47
C PRO A 3 -28.35 -0.13 13.65
N ILE A 4 -28.51 -0.26 12.33
CA ILE A 4 -28.86 0.83 11.40
C ILE A 4 -30.27 1.39 11.69
N GLN A 5 -31.24 0.54 12.02
CA GLN A 5 -32.60 0.98 12.36
C GLN A 5 -32.64 1.75 13.69
N LYS A 6 -31.74 1.42 14.62
CA LYS A 6 -31.63 2.09 15.92
C LYS A 6 -31.01 3.48 15.78
N ALA A 7 -30.04 3.66 14.88
CA ALA A 7 -29.49 4.97 14.54
C ALA A 7 -30.51 5.88 13.81
N TYR A 8 -31.34 5.30 12.95
CA TYR A 8 -32.32 6.04 12.12
C TYR A 8 -33.43 6.77 12.92
N GLN A 9 -33.71 6.34 14.15
CA GLN A 9 -34.75 6.94 14.99
C GLN A 9 -34.29 8.17 15.78
N HIS A 10 -32.98 8.42 15.88
CA HIS A 10 -32.42 9.50 16.69
C HIS A 10 -31.81 10.66 15.89
N ILE A 11 -31.82 10.57 14.55
CA ILE A 11 -31.29 11.62 13.68
C ILE A 11 -32.36 12.71 13.49
N GLN A 12 -32.05 13.92 13.94
CA GLN A 12 -32.82 15.13 13.66
C GLN A 12 -32.44 15.66 12.27
N MET A 13 -33.17 15.23 11.24
CA MET A 13 -33.06 15.73 9.86
C MET A 13 -34.46 16.02 9.34
N ASP A 14 -34.57 16.95 8.39
CA ASP A 14 -35.85 17.21 7.73
C ASP A 14 -36.30 16.00 6.87
N ASN A 15 -37.60 15.96 6.59
CA ASN A 15 -38.24 14.82 5.96
C ASN A 15 -37.77 14.57 4.52
N GLN A 16 -37.17 15.56 3.85
CA GLN A 16 -36.67 15.41 2.49
C GLN A 16 -35.31 14.72 2.50
N SER A 17 -34.36 15.21 3.31
CA SER A 17 -33.06 14.55 3.46
C SER A 17 -33.18 13.12 4.01
N LYS A 18 -34.18 12.88 4.87
CA LYS A 18 -34.48 11.54 5.40
C LYS A 18 -34.94 10.55 4.31
N LYS A 19 -35.64 11.03 3.27
CA LYS A 19 -36.07 10.22 2.11
C LYS A 19 -34.92 9.97 1.14
N GLU A 20 -34.04 10.95 0.95
CA GLU A 20 -32.85 10.83 0.11
C GLU A 20 -31.86 9.79 0.66
N VAL A 21 -31.55 9.86 1.96
CA VAL A 21 -30.68 8.87 2.63
C VAL A 21 -31.28 7.46 2.58
N LEU A 22 -32.60 7.33 2.73
CA LEU A 22 -33.27 6.04 2.64
C LEU A 22 -33.26 5.48 1.20
N GLN A 23 -33.36 6.34 0.19
CA GLN A 23 -33.25 5.96 -1.22
C GLN A 23 -31.82 5.53 -1.57
N ASP A 24 -30.80 6.22 -1.05
CA ASP A 24 -29.39 5.83 -1.26
C ASP A 24 -29.07 4.48 -0.60
N ILE A 25 -29.59 4.23 0.60
CA ILE A 25 -29.40 2.95 1.31
C ILE A 25 -30.15 1.80 0.60
N LEU A 26 -31.34 2.06 0.05
CA LEU A 26 -32.16 1.04 -0.63
C LEU A 26 -31.74 0.81 -2.09
N SER A 27 -31.02 1.74 -2.71
CA SER A 27 -30.62 1.67 -4.12
C SER A 27 -29.23 1.05 -4.35
N SER A 28 -28.54 0.58 -3.30
CA SER A 28 -27.26 -0.13 -3.42
C SER A 28 -27.43 -1.56 -3.98
N HIS A 29 -27.85 -1.65 -5.24
CA HIS A 29 -27.50 -2.75 -6.14
C HIS A 29 -26.34 -2.28 -7.03
N PRO A 30 -25.28 -3.09 -7.25
CA PRO A 30 -24.23 -2.73 -8.18
C PRO A 30 -24.80 -2.66 -9.60
N LYS A 31 -24.84 -1.46 -10.19
CA LYS A 31 -25.12 -1.30 -11.63
C LYS A 31 -23.98 -1.97 -12.41
N PRO A 32 -24.25 -2.87 -13.37
CA PRO A 32 -23.19 -3.38 -14.24
C PRO A 32 -22.66 -2.22 -15.09
N LYS A 33 -21.36 -1.92 -14.94
CA LYS A 33 -20.67 -0.97 -15.84
C LYS A 33 -20.62 -1.57 -17.24
N ARG A 34 -21.14 -0.79 -18.20
CA ARG A 34 -21.11 -1.04 -19.64
C ARG A 34 -19.66 -1.22 -20.12
N ILE A 35 -19.35 -2.43 -20.56
CA ILE A 35 -18.07 -2.80 -21.17
C ILE A 35 -17.94 -2.04 -22.50
N ASN A 36 -16.92 -1.21 -22.65
CA ASN A 36 -16.60 -0.54 -23.91
C ASN A 36 -15.75 -1.49 -24.76
N ASP A 37 -16.29 -2.04 -25.85
CA ASP A 37 -15.66 -3.00 -26.77
C ASP A 37 -14.38 -2.52 -27.53
N ARG A 38 -13.65 -1.52 -27.03
CA ARG A 38 -12.47 -0.96 -27.72
C ARG A 38 -11.17 -1.75 -27.55
N TYR A 39 -11.12 -2.78 -26.71
CA TYR A 39 -9.91 -3.58 -26.49
C TYR A 39 -9.72 -4.74 -27.48
N LYS A 40 -10.71 -5.04 -28.33
CA LYS A 40 -10.62 -6.15 -29.30
C LYS A 40 -9.80 -5.84 -30.56
N MET A 41 -9.35 -4.59 -30.76
CA MET A 41 -8.62 -4.19 -31.99
C MET A 41 -7.10 -4.03 -31.81
N ILE A 42 -6.55 -4.22 -30.61
CA ILE A 42 -5.10 -4.01 -30.35
C ILE A 42 -4.31 -5.33 -30.33
N THR A 43 -4.97 -6.47 -30.11
CA THR A 43 -4.31 -7.78 -30.02
C THR A 43 -3.85 -8.37 -31.36
N LEU A 44 -4.32 -7.86 -32.50
CA LEU A 44 -3.92 -8.37 -33.82
C LEU A 44 -2.67 -7.65 -34.40
N SER A 45 -2.30 -6.48 -33.89
CA SER A 45 -1.18 -5.68 -34.42
C SER A 45 0.17 -6.03 -33.80
N CYS A 46 0.21 -6.52 -32.54
CA CYS A 46 1.48 -6.90 -31.88
C CYS A 46 2.07 -8.23 -32.39
N CYS A 47 1.27 -9.13 -32.97
CA CYS A 47 1.78 -10.42 -33.46
C CYS A 47 2.65 -10.30 -34.72
N ILE A 48 2.56 -9.19 -35.47
CA ILE A 48 3.35 -8.97 -36.70
C ILE A 48 4.74 -8.38 -36.36
N CYS A 49 4.86 -7.62 -35.27
CA CYS A 49 6.14 -7.01 -34.85
C CYS A 49 7.13 -8.03 -34.25
N ILE A 50 6.62 -9.09 -33.61
CA ILE A 50 7.47 -10.12 -32.97
C ILE A 50 8.17 -11.00 -34.03
N ALA A 51 7.56 -11.19 -35.22
CA ALA A 51 8.16 -11.98 -36.29
C ALA A 51 9.34 -11.30 -37.01
N PHE A 52 9.37 -9.96 -37.06
CA PHE A 52 10.46 -9.20 -37.70
C PHE A 52 11.72 -9.06 -36.83
N ILE A 53 11.58 -9.12 -35.49
CA ILE A 53 12.71 -9.02 -34.56
C ILE A 53 13.53 -10.31 -34.54
N CYS A 54 12.91 -11.47 -34.79
CA CYS A 54 13.61 -12.77 -34.81
C CYS A 54 14.53 -12.98 -36.03
N PHE A 55 14.39 -12.19 -37.10
CA PHE A 55 15.20 -12.33 -38.31
C PHE A 55 16.55 -11.57 -38.25
N ILE A 56 16.73 -10.66 -37.29
CA ILE A 56 17.99 -9.89 -37.11
C ILE A 56 19.00 -10.59 -36.18
N LEU A 57 18.64 -11.71 -35.55
CA LEU A 57 19.51 -12.42 -34.59
C LEU A 57 20.44 -13.51 -35.18
N PHE A 58 20.46 -13.71 -36.50
CA PHE A 58 21.39 -14.65 -37.16
C PHE A 58 22.44 -13.92 -37.99
N MET A 59 23.42 -13.32 -37.32
CA MET A 59 24.72 -13.00 -37.94
C MET A 59 25.87 -13.52 -37.05
N PRO A 60 26.88 -14.20 -37.62
CA PRO A 60 27.97 -14.81 -36.87
C PRO A 60 28.93 -13.75 -36.30
N LYS A 61 29.27 -13.90 -35.02
CA LYS A 61 30.15 -13.01 -34.24
C LYS A 61 31.63 -13.33 -34.52
N LYS A 62 32.45 -12.32 -34.86
CA LYS A 62 33.93 -12.40 -34.88
C LYS A 62 34.53 -12.05 -33.50
N PRO A 63 35.70 -12.57 -33.11
CA PRO A 63 36.24 -12.40 -31.75
C PRO A 63 37.32 -11.31 -31.60
N ASN A 64 37.60 -10.99 -30.32
CA ASN A 64 38.66 -10.16 -29.71
C ASN A 64 38.37 -8.63 -29.67
N THR A 65 38.67 -7.85 -28.61
CA THR A 65 39.79 -7.89 -27.64
C THR A 65 39.52 -6.96 -26.43
N ALA A 66 39.95 -7.37 -25.22
CA ALA A 66 40.44 -6.63 -24.04
C ALA A 66 39.84 -5.27 -23.53
N ASN A 67 39.24 -5.34 -22.31
CA ASN A 67 39.52 -4.60 -21.04
C ASN A 67 39.48 -3.03 -20.93
N PRO A 68 39.39 -2.45 -19.71
CA PRO A 68 38.29 -2.46 -18.71
C PRO A 68 37.82 -1.03 -18.34
N SER A 69 36.61 -0.86 -17.79
CA SER A 69 36.30 0.36 -17.02
C SER A 69 35.38 0.08 -15.84
N THR A 70 35.89 0.49 -14.69
CA THR A 70 35.40 0.35 -13.32
C THR A 70 34.20 1.27 -13.07
N GLN A 71 33.07 0.71 -12.61
CA GLN A 71 32.03 1.47 -11.90
C GLN A 71 32.25 1.32 -10.39
N PRO A 72 32.23 2.40 -9.58
CA PRO A 72 31.98 2.28 -8.16
C PRO A 72 30.47 2.27 -7.90
N SER A 73 30.02 1.14 -7.37
CA SER A 73 28.74 0.88 -6.72
C SER A 73 28.73 1.38 -5.26
N LYS A 74 27.58 1.87 -4.79
CA LYS A 74 27.13 1.91 -3.38
C LYS A 74 25.60 1.84 -3.44
N GLN A 75 24.91 0.71 -3.21
CA GLN A 75 24.68 -0.04 -1.95
C GLN A 75 24.31 0.86 -0.77
N ASN A 76 23.01 0.95 -0.48
CA ASN A 76 22.47 1.21 0.86
C ASN A 76 21.55 0.03 1.22
N GLN A 77 22.04 -0.81 2.14
CA GLN A 77 21.29 -1.89 2.78
C GLN A 77 20.64 -1.35 4.05
N THR A 78 19.33 -1.54 4.15
CA THR A 78 18.43 -1.14 5.24
C THR A 78 18.60 -2.02 6.49
N ASN A 79 18.89 -1.40 7.63
CA ASN A 79 18.82 -2.00 8.98
C ASN A 79 17.58 -1.44 9.71
N THR A 80 16.39 -1.93 9.38
CA THR A 80 15.12 -1.29 9.79
C THR A 80 14.65 -1.58 11.22
N ASN A 81 15.22 -2.57 11.92
CA ASN A 81 14.85 -2.82 13.32
C ASN A 81 15.55 -1.91 14.34
N SER A 82 16.68 -1.26 14.04
CA SER A 82 17.38 -0.43 15.04
C SER A 82 16.90 1.01 15.08
N GLU A 83 16.39 1.53 13.96
CA GLU A 83 16.00 2.94 13.85
C GLU A 83 14.66 3.22 14.53
N LEU A 84 13.65 2.33 14.40
CA LEU A 84 12.32 2.51 15.00
C LEU A 84 12.36 2.68 16.53
N TYR A 85 13.09 1.80 17.24
CA TYR A 85 13.22 1.85 18.70
C TYR A 85 14.18 2.95 19.20
N SER A 86 14.87 3.64 18.29
CA SER A 86 15.79 4.73 18.64
C SER A 86 15.16 6.12 18.52
N LEU A 87 13.97 6.23 17.93
CA LEU A 87 13.28 7.50 17.78
C LEU A 87 12.86 8.04 19.16
N PRO A 88 13.08 9.34 19.44
CA PRO A 88 12.61 9.95 20.67
C PRO A 88 11.08 9.84 20.80
N SER A 89 10.56 9.87 22.03
CA SER A 89 9.11 9.83 22.29
C SER A 89 8.42 11.09 21.75
N GLU A 90 9.11 12.22 21.85
CA GLU A 90 8.68 13.51 21.29
C GLU A 90 9.56 13.80 20.07
N ILE A 91 8.96 13.88 18.89
CA ILE A 91 9.66 14.19 17.64
C ILE A 91 8.79 15.13 16.81
N SER A 92 9.39 16.18 16.26
CA SER A 92 8.66 17.10 15.38
C SER A 92 8.41 16.48 14.01
N LEU A 93 7.37 16.94 13.31
CA LEU A 93 7.11 16.51 11.92
C LEU A 93 8.31 16.83 11.01
N GLU A 94 8.96 17.98 11.20
CA GLU A 94 10.11 18.38 10.40
C GLU A 94 11.32 17.47 10.64
N ASP A 95 11.56 17.06 11.89
CA ASP A 95 12.59 16.07 12.20
C ASP A 95 12.24 14.69 11.64
N MET A 96 10.96 14.27 11.73
CA MET A 96 10.48 13.00 11.18
C MET A 96 10.73 12.92 9.66
N LYS A 97 10.54 14.03 8.93
CA LYS A 97 10.83 14.13 7.49
C LYS A 97 12.32 14.01 7.13
N THR A 98 13.23 14.02 8.10
CA THR A 98 14.65 13.76 7.82
C THR A 98 14.98 12.27 7.74
N TYR A 99 14.07 11.40 8.22
CA TYR A 99 14.23 9.96 8.17
C TYR A 99 13.74 9.36 6.85
N PRO A 100 14.29 8.21 6.43
CA PRO A 100 13.87 7.51 5.21
C PRO A 100 12.56 6.73 5.44
N PHE A 101 11.53 7.40 5.94
CA PHE A 101 10.21 6.84 6.20
C PHE A 101 9.20 7.40 5.19
N TYR A 102 8.22 6.58 4.81
CA TYR A 102 7.04 7.11 4.15
C TYR A 102 6.14 7.73 5.22
N ILE A 103 5.74 8.99 5.02
CA ILE A 103 5.02 9.77 6.04
C ILE A 103 3.71 10.27 5.45
N ARG A 104 2.60 10.03 6.17
CA ARG A 104 1.29 10.58 5.85
C ARG A 104 0.83 11.52 6.96
N VAL A 105 0.49 12.74 6.56
CA VAL A 105 -0.13 13.76 7.40
C VAL A 105 -1.45 14.15 6.76
N HIS A 106 -2.55 13.61 7.27
CA HIS A 106 -3.88 13.74 6.65
C HIS A 106 -3.89 13.31 5.17
N GLN A 107 -3.95 14.29 4.25
CA GLN A 107 -4.00 14.09 2.80
C GLN A 107 -2.62 14.29 2.13
N ASP A 108 -1.63 14.75 2.88
CA ASP A 108 -0.28 14.98 2.39
C ASP A 108 0.60 13.76 2.64
N ASP A 109 1.33 13.36 1.61
CA ASP A 109 2.29 12.26 1.67
C ASP A 109 3.71 12.80 1.41
N TYR A 110 4.68 12.33 2.19
CA TYR A 110 6.10 12.60 2.01
C TYR A 110 6.86 11.30 1.74
N HIS A 111 7.93 11.41 0.95
CA HIS A 111 8.76 10.29 0.51
C HIS A 111 7.97 9.17 -0.21
N GLN A 112 7.06 9.56 -1.10
CA GLN A 112 6.20 8.64 -1.86
C GLN A 112 6.99 7.62 -2.69
N GLU A 113 8.21 7.97 -3.08
CA GLU A 113 9.16 7.08 -3.75
C GLU A 113 9.48 5.83 -2.92
N LEU A 114 9.48 5.91 -1.58
CA LEU A 114 9.76 4.77 -0.71
C LEU A 114 8.62 3.75 -0.73
N LEU A 115 7.36 4.21 -0.71
CA LEU A 115 6.20 3.33 -0.88
C LEU A 115 6.23 2.66 -2.26
N THR A 116 6.57 3.43 -3.30
CA THR A 116 6.66 2.91 -4.67
C THR A 116 7.74 1.84 -4.79
N GLN A 117 8.94 2.09 -4.26
CA GLN A 117 10.04 1.12 -4.23
C GLN A 117 9.66 -0.14 -3.45
N PHE A 118 9.05 0.02 -2.28
CA PHE A 118 8.57 -1.09 -1.46
C PHE A 118 7.58 -1.99 -2.20
N LEU A 119 6.58 -1.41 -2.86
CA LEU A 119 5.60 -2.15 -3.66
C LEU A 119 6.26 -2.88 -4.84
N ASN A 120 7.21 -2.23 -5.54
CA ASN A 120 7.97 -2.88 -6.61
C ASN A 120 8.79 -4.07 -6.11
N HIS A 121 9.44 -3.96 -4.94
CA HIS A 121 10.17 -5.09 -4.37
C HIS A 121 9.25 -6.26 -4.02
N ILE A 122 8.05 -5.98 -3.48
CA ILE A 122 7.05 -7.02 -3.20
C ILE A 122 6.59 -7.71 -4.49
N GLU A 123 6.30 -6.95 -5.54
CA GLU A 123 5.89 -7.49 -6.85
C GLU A 123 6.97 -8.43 -7.42
N ASN A 124 8.24 -8.07 -7.24
CA ASN A 124 9.39 -8.87 -7.66
C ASN A 124 9.77 -10.00 -6.67
N GLN A 125 9.01 -10.20 -5.60
CA GLN A 125 9.29 -11.19 -4.54
C GLN A 125 10.65 -10.99 -3.86
N GLU A 126 11.12 -9.75 -3.81
CA GLU A 126 12.38 -9.38 -3.18
C GLU A 126 12.17 -9.02 -1.71
N LYS A 127 13.21 -9.19 -0.88
CA LYS A 127 13.16 -8.74 0.51
C LYS A 127 12.94 -7.22 0.54
N ALA A 128 11.93 -6.78 1.28
CA ALA A 128 11.55 -5.37 1.37
C ALA A 128 11.22 -4.98 2.81
N SER A 129 11.44 -3.72 3.17
CA SER A 129 10.98 -3.16 4.44
C SER A 129 10.65 -1.69 4.25
N LEU A 130 9.59 -1.23 4.90
CA LEU A 130 9.13 0.14 4.88
C LEU A 130 8.61 0.53 6.26
N ILE A 131 9.09 1.65 6.78
CA ILE A 131 8.49 2.31 7.92
C ILE A 131 7.50 3.34 7.38
N ILE A 132 6.26 3.21 7.84
CA ILE A 132 5.13 4.07 7.52
C ILE A 132 4.80 4.86 8.80
N VAL A 133 4.79 6.19 8.70
CA VAL A 133 4.36 7.08 9.78
C VAL A 133 3.01 7.67 9.39
N GLN A 134 1.97 7.41 10.18
CA GLN A 134 0.64 7.99 10.00
C GLN A 134 0.33 8.91 11.17
N TYR A 135 0.07 10.18 10.90
CA TYR A 135 -0.33 11.13 11.92
C TYR A 135 -1.82 11.04 12.23
N THR A 136 -2.17 11.04 13.52
CA THR A 136 -3.54 11.21 13.99
C THR A 136 -4.05 12.62 13.65
N ILE A 137 -5.36 12.85 13.84
CA ILE A 137 -5.92 14.19 13.59
C ILE A 137 -5.42 15.22 14.62
N GLU A 138 -4.97 14.76 15.78
CA GLU A 138 -4.36 15.53 16.86
C GLU A 138 -2.88 15.84 16.60
N GLY A 139 -2.26 15.18 15.61
CA GLY A 139 -0.87 15.40 15.22
C GLY A 139 0.14 14.46 15.87
N ASP A 140 -0.31 13.34 16.44
CA ASP A 140 0.58 12.34 17.05
C ASP A 140 0.96 11.25 16.03
N PRO A 141 2.23 10.83 15.96
CA PRO A 141 2.67 9.83 14.99
C PRO A 141 2.39 8.39 15.46
N ILE A 142 1.81 7.59 14.58
CA ILE A 142 1.70 6.13 14.69
C ILE A 142 2.64 5.51 13.66
N LEU A 143 3.49 4.57 14.09
CA LEU A 143 4.49 3.96 13.24
C LEU A 143 4.14 2.50 12.94
N LEU A 144 4.25 2.13 11.67
CA LEU A 144 4.16 0.76 11.18
C LEU A 144 5.47 0.39 10.49
N ASP A 145 6.21 -0.57 11.04
CA ASP A 145 7.33 -1.20 10.33
C ASP A 145 6.84 -2.48 9.65
N VAL A 146 6.75 -2.42 8.32
CA VAL A 146 6.30 -3.52 7.48
C VAL A 146 7.52 -4.18 6.85
N GLN A 147 7.75 -5.46 7.18
CA GLN A 147 8.87 -6.24 6.69
C GLN A 147 8.35 -7.43 5.87
N TYR A 148 8.83 -7.55 4.64
CA TYR A 148 8.52 -8.68 3.74
C TYR A 148 9.79 -9.46 3.42
N GLN A 149 9.78 -10.76 3.77
CA GLN A 149 10.88 -11.66 3.46
C GLN A 149 10.37 -13.11 3.36
N ASN A 150 10.78 -13.85 2.33
CA ASN A 150 10.47 -15.28 2.16
C ASN A 150 8.97 -15.60 2.31
N ASN A 151 8.11 -14.84 1.63
CA ASN A 151 6.64 -15.00 1.70
C ASN A 151 6.09 -14.94 3.14
N LYS A 152 6.75 -14.14 3.97
CA LYS A 152 6.30 -13.80 5.32
C LYS A 152 6.33 -12.30 5.48
N VAL A 153 5.26 -11.78 6.06
CA VAL A 153 5.12 -10.37 6.43
C VAL A 153 5.20 -10.29 7.94
N THR A 154 6.03 -9.39 8.44
CA THR A 154 6.05 -9.01 9.86
C THR A 154 5.70 -7.54 9.96
N ILE A 155 4.71 -7.21 10.79
CA ILE A 155 4.29 -5.84 11.04
C ILE A 155 4.53 -5.53 12.51
N PHE A 156 5.30 -4.49 12.79
CA PHE A 156 5.36 -3.87 14.11
C PHE A 156 4.50 -2.62 14.11
N TYR A 157 3.51 -2.58 15.00
CA TYR A 157 2.65 -1.42 15.21
C TYR A 157 3.05 -0.73 16.50
N ASP A 158 3.46 0.52 16.39
CA ASP A 158 3.90 1.37 17.50
C ASP A 158 3.04 2.63 17.58
N ALA A 159 2.09 2.61 18.52
CA ALA A 159 1.27 3.76 18.92
C ALA A 159 1.75 4.39 20.23
N THR A 160 2.97 4.09 20.70
CA THR A 160 3.46 4.61 22.00
C THR A 160 3.66 6.13 22.04
N ARG A 161 3.63 6.77 20.86
CA ARG A 161 3.71 8.23 20.67
C ARG A 161 2.34 8.87 20.43
N ASP A 162 1.27 8.08 20.37
CA ASP A 162 -0.11 8.58 20.37
C ASP A 162 -0.51 8.93 21.80
N LYS A 163 -0.65 10.21 22.10
CA LYS A 163 -0.90 10.71 23.46
C LYS A 163 -2.28 10.36 23.97
N TYR A 164 -3.24 10.21 23.07
CA TYR A 164 -4.63 9.89 23.39
C TYR A 164 -4.99 8.44 23.07
N GLY A 165 -4.07 7.71 22.46
CA GLY A 165 -4.15 6.29 22.20
C GLY A 165 -4.24 5.46 23.48
N VAL A 166 -5.00 4.38 23.42
CA VAL A 166 -5.08 3.39 24.51
C VAL A 166 -3.91 2.40 24.49
N ASP A 167 -3.22 2.29 23.36
CA ASP A 167 -2.18 1.30 23.10
C ASP A 167 -0.80 1.85 23.47
N SER A 168 -0.38 1.59 24.71
CA SER A 168 0.91 2.02 25.23
C SER A 168 2.05 1.03 24.91
N LYS A 169 1.89 0.15 23.92
CA LYS A 169 2.83 -0.94 23.63
C LYS A 169 3.04 -1.13 22.14
N ILE A 170 4.27 -1.53 21.81
CA ILE A 170 4.60 -2.01 20.47
C ILE A 170 4.07 -3.43 20.34
N THR A 171 3.29 -3.69 19.29
CA THR A 171 2.74 -5.01 18.99
C THR A 171 3.37 -5.56 17.72
N LYS A 172 3.49 -6.89 17.65
CA LYS A 172 4.01 -7.60 16.49
C LYS A 172 2.92 -8.50 15.94
N GLN A 173 2.73 -8.46 14.63
CA GLN A 173 1.80 -9.31 13.89
C GLN A 173 2.51 -9.94 12.69
N GLU A 174 2.07 -11.14 12.29
CA GLU A 174 2.68 -11.87 11.18
C GLU A 174 1.60 -12.35 10.21
N PHE A 175 1.89 -12.22 8.91
CA PHE A 175 1.00 -12.62 7.82
C PHE A 175 1.76 -13.36 6.73
N LYS A 176 1.04 -14.02 5.83
CA LYS A 176 1.66 -14.74 4.68
C LYS A 176 1.93 -13.84 3.49
N SER A 177 1.15 -12.78 3.27
CA SER A 177 1.23 -12.00 2.03
C SER A 177 0.79 -10.56 2.19
N LEU A 178 1.22 -9.73 1.24
CA LEU A 178 0.78 -8.35 1.02
C LEU A 178 0.02 -8.27 -0.29
N GLY A 179 -0.95 -7.36 -0.38
CA GLY A 179 -1.72 -7.16 -1.61
C GLY A 179 -2.55 -5.90 -1.57
N ILE A 180 -2.93 -5.43 -2.75
CA ILE A 180 -3.72 -4.21 -2.94
C ILE A 180 -5.15 -4.60 -3.28
N TYR A 181 -6.12 -4.00 -2.58
CA TYR A 181 -7.55 -4.11 -2.89
C TYR A 181 -8.18 -2.71 -2.85
N GLU A 182 -8.84 -2.30 -3.94
CA GLU A 182 -9.48 -0.97 -4.08
C GLU A 182 -8.59 0.21 -3.66
N ASN A 183 -7.29 0.10 -3.94
CA ASN A 183 -6.24 1.07 -3.63
C ASN A 183 -5.72 1.03 -2.19
N THR A 184 -6.13 0.09 -1.35
CA THR A 184 -5.57 -0.06 -0.01
C THR A 184 -4.60 -1.23 0.02
N LEU A 185 -3.44 -1.02 0.65
CA LEU A 185 -2.47 -2.08 0.93
C LEU A 185 -2.91 -2.83 2.20
N TYR A 186 -2.99 -4.16 2.09
CA TYR A 186 -3.31 -5.06 3.19
C TYR A 186 -2.25 -6.13 3.39
N ALA A 187 -2.10 -6.61 4.62
CA ALA A 187 -1.50 -7.90 4.91
C ALA A 187 -2.58 -8.97 5.19
N TYR A 188 -2.39 -10.19 4.69
CA TYR A 188 -3.39 -11.25 4.79
C TYR A 188 -2.77 -12.65 4.80
N ASN A 189 -3.55 -13.64 5.25
CA ASN A 189 -3.09 -15.02 5.39
C ASN A 189 -3.54 -15.96 4.28
N ASP A 190 -4.70 -15.72 3.69
CA ASP A 190 -5.29 -16.63 2.70
C ASP A 190 -5.64 -15.86 1.42
N LEU A 191 -6.89 -15.41 1.26
CA LEU A 191 -7.34 -14.66 0.09
C LEU A 191 -7.62 -13.21 0.47
N LEU A 192 -7.16 -12.27 -0.36
CA LEU A 192 -7.55 -10.86 -0.24
C LEU A 192 -8.77 -10.59 -1.13
N ASN A 193 -9.91 -10.38 -0.50
CA ASN A 193 -11.17 -10.03 -1.15
C ASN A 193 -12.07 -9.24 -0.17
N GLN A 194 -13.21 -8.78 -0.66
CA GLN A 194 -14.18 -8.01 0.13
C GLN A 194 -14.61 -8.72 1.41
N ASP A 195 -14.84 -10.03 1.37
CA ASP A 195 -15.31 -10.79 2.54
C ASP A 195 -14.24 -10.86 3.62
N THR A 196 -12.99 -11.13 3.25
CA THR A 196 -11.85 -11.12 4.17
C THR A 196 -11.72 -9.75 4.84
N ILE A 197 -11.89 -8.66 4.08
CA ILE A 197 -11.81 -7.29 4.60
C ILE A 197 -13.00 -6.99 5.54
N ASN A 198 -14.23 -7.27 5.11
CA ASN A 198 -15.45 -7.01 5.90
C ASN A 198 -15.49 -7.79 7.22
N ASN A 199 -14.86 -8.98 7.24
CA ASN A 199 -14.76 -9.81 8.44
C ASN A 199 -13.50 -9.51 9.27
N ASN A 200 -12.75 -8.45 8.95
CA ASN A 200 -11.53 -8.02 9.66
C ASN A 200 -10.44 -9.11 9.71
N GLN A 201 -10.34 -9.91 8.64
CA GLN A 201 -9.36 -10.99 8.47
C GLN A 201 -8.15 -10.58 7.62
N ALA A 202 -8.15 -9.35 7.11
CA ALA A 202 -7.00 -8.69 6.51
C ALA A 202 -6.60 -7.49 7.38
N TYR A 203 -5.30 -7.25 7.50
CA TYR A 203 -4.76 -6.13 8.26
C TYR A 203 -4.58 -4.92 7.33
N TYR A 204 -5.28 -3.84 7.64
CA TYR A 204 -5.12 -2.55 6.96
C TYR A 204 -3.72 -2.00 7.22
N ILE A 205 -3.00 -1.64 6.16
CA ILE A 205 -1.70 -0.96 6.29
C ILE A 205 -1.86 0.50 5.94
N ILE A 206 -2.23 0.80 4.69
CA ILE A 206 -2.36 2.16 4.19
C ILE A 206 -3.14 2.26 2.88
N ASP A 207 -3.93 3.33 2.72
CA ASP A 207 -4.49 3.71 1.43
C ASP A 207 -3.42 4.27 0.48
N ILE A 208 -3.48 3.90 -0.80
CA ILE A 208 -2.56 4.34 -1.84
C ILE A 208 -3.27 5.43 -2.65
N GLN A 209 -2.76 6.66 -2.57
CA GLN A 209 -3.29 7.78 -3.34
C GLN A 209 -2.98 7.58 -4.84
N GLN A 210 -3.99 7.61 -5.70
CA GLN A 210 -3.79 7.72 -7.14
C GLN A 210 -3.72 9.20 -7.50
N LYS A 211 -2.57 9.65 -8.00
CA LYS A 211 -2.42 11.00 -8.58
C LYS A 211 -2.93 11.02 -10.01
#